data_AF-A0A183EYX3-F1
#
_entry.id   AF-A0A183EYX3-F1
#
_cell.length_a   1.000
_cell.length_b   1.000
_cell.length_c   1.000
_cell.angle_alpha   90.00
_cell.angle_beta   90.00
_cell.angle_gamma   90.00
#
_symmetry.space_group_name_H-M   'P 1'
#
loop_
_entity.id
_entity.type
_entity.pdbx_description
1 polymer ?
#
loop_
_entity_poly.entity_id
_entity_poly.type
_entity_poly.pdbx_seq_one_letter_code
_entity_poly.pdbx_strand_id
1 'polypeptide(L)'
;LGHTQLEMFGRGVGMHETDALRFIRKLVIDGVIVERLYNTKFDTTVAYAELTQLGRELASGRTRMKVYLHVSNQPNDRRRSGVSEIVALMPINRVSEVQALKEKYMVKHADLFNKCRKDLLRLFSEIASAEGMSSHLPILSSEGLEQIAALMPRTYSDLQQIDGMTARKVERYGEK
;
A
#
# COMPACT_ATOMS: atom_id res chain seq x y z
N LEU A 1 11.59 23.72 -26.05
CA LEU A 1 11.23 22.39 -25.51
C LEU A 1 9.94 22.52 -24.69
N GLY A 2 8.78 22.22 -25.28
CA GLY A 2 7.44 22.41 -24.68
C GLY A 2 7.05 21.41 -23.58
N HIS A 3 7.99 20.62 -23.07
CA HIS A 3 7.77 19.65 -22.00
C HIS A 3 7.16 20.25 -20.71
N THR A 4 7.44 21.53 -20.43
CA THR A 4 6.88 22.27 -19.29
C THR A 4 5.41 22.63 -19.45
N GLN A 5 4.86 22.50 -20.66
CA GLN A 5 3.45 22.80 -20.97
C GLN A 5 2.57 21.55 -20.95
N LEU A 6 3.15 20.38 -20.70
CA LEU A 6 2.40 19.12 -20.62
C LEU A 6 1.67 19.02 -19.28
N GLU A 7 0.47 18.44 -19.28
CA GLU A 7 -0.41 18.36 -18.11
C GLU A 7 0.20 17.63 -16.91
N MET A 8 1.14 16.71 -17.17
CA MET A 8 1.83 15.93 -16.15
C MET A 8 3.08 16.62 -15.60
N PHE A 9 3.54 17.70 -16.22
CA PHE A 9 4.71 18.44 -15.75
C PHE A 9 4.44 19.05 -14.37
N GLY A 10 5.37 18.84 -13.43
CA GLY A 10 5.26 19.38 -12.07
C GLY A 10 4.33 18.61 -11.11
N ARG A 11 3.55 17.63 -11.58
CA ARG A 11 2.65 16.86 -10.69
C ARG A 11 3.37 15.99 -9.65
N GLY A 12 4.62 15.62 -9.93
CA GLY A 12 5.47 14.84 -9.01
C GLY A 12 6.39 15.69 -8.12
N VAL A 13 6.21 17.01 -8.03
CA VAL A 13 7.13 17.91 -7.28
C VAL A 13 7.33 17.51 -5.82
N GLY A 14 6.35 16.85 -5.20
CA GLY A 14 6.49 16.35 -3.82
C GLY A 14 7.31 15.07 -3.69
N MET A 15 7.66 14.38 -4.78
CA MET A 15 8.44 13.15 -4.74
C MET A 15 9.93 13.43 -4.93
N HIS A 16 10.77 12.77 -4.14
CA HIS A 16 12.20 12.72 -4.44
C HIS A 16 12.41 11.99 -5.78
N GLU A 17 13.49 12.30 -6.50
CA GLU A 17 13.78 11.70 -7.81
C GLU A 17 13.80 10.17 -7.76
N THR A 18 14.37 9.60 -6.69
CA THR A 18 14.40 8.16 -6.45
C THR A 18 13.01 7.56 -6.28
N ASP A 19 12.09 8.27 -5.61
CA ASP A 19 10.73 7.80 -5.38
C ASP A 19 9.89 7.91 -6.64
N ALA A 20 10.06 8.99 -7.42
CA ALA A 20 9.47 9.13 -8.74
C ALA A 20 9.92 8.01 -9.69
N LEU A 21 11.22 7.66 -9.67
CA LEU A 21 11.74 6.56 -10.48
C LEU A 21 11.16 5.20 -10.04
N ARG A 22 11.05 4.96 -8.73
CA ARG A 22 10.40 3.75 -8.19
C ARG A 22 8.93 3.68 -8.60
N PHE A 23 8.23 4.80 -8.61
CA PHE A 23 6.84 4.87 -9.08
C PHE A 23 6.73 4.45 -10.55
N ILE A 24 7.54 5.02 -11.44
CA ILE A 24 7.52 4.66 -12.87
C ILE A 24 7.84 3.18 -13.07
N ARG A 25 8.87 2.65 -12.41
CA ARG A 25 9.21 1.22 -12.46
C ARG A 25 8.06 0.34 -11.97
N LYS A 26 7.35 0.78 -10.93
CA LYS A 26 6.19 0.07 -10.38
C LYS A 26 5.05 -0.01 -11.40
N LEU A 27 4.80 1.04 -12.17
CA LEU A 27 3.80 1.02 -13.25
C LEU A 27 4.17 0.05 -14.39
N VAL A 28 5.47 -0.14 -14.66
CA VAL A 28 5.93 -1.16 -15.61
C VAL A 28 5.68 -2.57 -15.06
N ILE A 29 6.06 -2.82 -13.80
CA ILE A 29 5.86 -4.12 -13.12
C ILE A 29 4.37 -4.47 -13.03
N ASP A 30 3.52 -3.51 -12.73
CA ASP A 30 2.06 -3.70 -12.60
C ASP A 30 1.35 -3.74 -13.97
N GLY A 31 2.09 -3.67 -15.08
CA GLY A 31 1.56 -3.82 -16.44
C GLY A 31 0.74 -2.64 -16.91
N VAL A 32 0.88 -1.46 -16.30
CA VAL A 32 0.25 -0.20 -16.72
C VAL A 32 1.00 0.41 -17.91
N ILE A 33 2.33 0.32 -17.88
CA ILE A 33 3.24 0.81 -18.90
C ILE A 33 4.03 -0.38 -19.44
N VAL A 34 4.33 -0.36 -20.74
CA VAL A 34 5.27 -1.28 -21.37
C VAL A 34 6.40 -0.49 -22.03
N GLU A 35 7.60 -1.02 -21.97
CA GLU A 35 8.76 -0.49 -22.69
C GLU A 35 8.82 -1.13 -24.07
N ARG A 36 8.72 -0.33 -25.13
CA ARG A 36 8.92 -0.79 -26.50
C ARG A 36 10.27 -0.35 -27.02
N LEU A 37 11.00 -1.29 -27.60
CA LEU A 37 12.31 -1.05 -28.19
C LEU A 37 12.18 -0.59 -29.63
N TYR A 38 12.89 0.48 -29.96
CA TYR A 38 12.95 1.05 -31.30
C TYR A 38 14.41 1.27 -31.70
N ASN A 39 14.73 0.88 -32.93
CA ASN A 39 16.03 1.18 -33.50
C ASN A 39 16.01 2.59 -34.08
N THR A 40 16.93 3.42 -33.61
CA THR A 40 17.11 4.76 -34.17
C THR A 40 17.88 4.72 -35.48
N LYS A 41 17.89 5.84 -36.21
CA LYS A 41 18.68 6.00 -37.45
C LYS A 41 20.20 5.86 -37.26
N PHE A 42 20.67 5.85 -36.00
CA PHE A 42 22.09 5.75 -35.64
C PHE A 42 22.42 4.39 -35.01
N ASP A 43 21.67 3.34 -35.37
CA ASP A 43 21.85 1.97 -34.88
C ASP A 43 21.85 1.85 -33.34
N THR A 44 21.16 2.79 -32.68
CA THR A 44 21.04 2.81 -31.22
C THR A 44 19.69 2.28 -30.77
N THR A 45 19.78 1.38 -29.79
CA THR A 45 18.76 0.88 -28.84
C THR A 45 17.98 1.93 -28.04
N VAL A 46 16.73 2.33 -28.35
CA VAL A 46 15.96 3.18 -27.40
C VAL A 46 14.66 2.52 -26.95
N ALA A 47 14.32 2.68 -25.67
CA ALA A 47 13.07 2.20 -25.08
C ALA A 47 12.10 3.37 -24.87
N TYR A 48 10.94 3.32 -25.53
CA TYR A 48 9.85 4.26 -25.29
C TYR A 48 8.79 3.63 -24.38
N ALA A 49 8.30 4.41 -23.43
CA ALA A 49 7.20 4.01 -22.56
C ALA A 49 5.85 4.20 -23.27
N GLU A 50 5.05 3.14 -23.32
CA GLU A 50 3.71 3.15 -23.90
C GLU A 50 2.67 2.63 -22.90
N LEU A 51 1.44 3.16 -22.98
CA LEU A 51 0.33 2.67 -22.16
C LEU A 51 -0.17 1.32 -22.67
N THR A 52 -0.33 0.38 -21.76
CA THR A 52 -1.06 -0.86 -22.02
C THR A 52 -2.57 -0.60 -22.07
N GLN A 53 -3.36 -1.65 -22.28
CA GLN A 53 -4.82 -1.55 -22.18
C GLN A 53 -5.26 -1.10 -20.78
N LEU A 54 -4.66 -1.68 -19.74
CA LEU A 54 -4.87 -1.27 -18.35
C LEU A 54 -4.48 0.20 -18.15
N GLY A 55 -3.33 0.62 -18.70
CA GLY A 55 -2.89 2.01 -18.62
C GLY A 55 -3.86 3.01 -19.28
N ARG A 56 -4.47 2.64 -20.41
CA ARG A 56 -5.52 3.46 -21.04
C ARG A 56 -6.79 3.53 -20.21
N GLU A 57 -7.20 2.43 -19.59
CA GLU A 57 -8.38 2.41 -18.71
C GLU A 57 -8.17 3.28 -17.47
N LEU A 58 -6.97 3.23 -16.87
CA LEU A 58 -6.58 4.11 -15.76
C LEU A 58 -6.55 5.57 -16.19
N ALA A 59 -5.95 5.88 -17.35
CA ALA A 59 -5.89 7.25 -17.88
C ALA A 59 -7.28 7.82 -18.21
N SER A 60 -8.21 6.98 -18.66
CA SER A 60 -9.61 7.36 -18.93
C SER A 60 -10.46 7.53 -17.66
N GLY A 61 -9.93 7.20 -16.49
CA GLY A 61 -10.63 7.26 -15.21
C GLY A 61 -11.67 6.16 -14.99
N ARG A 62 -11.78 5.18 -15.90
CA ARG A 62 -12.69 4.02 -15.78
C ARG A 62 -12.31 3.08 -14.65
N THR A 63 -11.00 2.97 -14.39
CA THR A 63 -10.43 2.12 -13.34
C THR A 63 -9.60 3.00 -12.40
N ARG A 64 -9.58 2.64 -11.12
CA ARG A 64 -8.70 3.26 -10.12
C ARG A 64 -7.74 2.21 -9.58
N MET A 65 -6.46 2.55 -9.49
CA MET A 65 -5.42 1.69 -8.94
C MET A 65 -4.70 2.41 -7.81
N LYS A 66 -4.52 1.72 -6.68
CA LYS A 66 -3.69 2.21 -5.57
C LYS A 66 -2.26 1.71 -5.78
N VAL A 67 -1.29 2.60 -5.69
CA VAL A 67 0.13 2.26 -5.71
C VAL A 67 0.74 2.62 -4.36
N TYR A 68 1.25 1.61 -3.67
CA TYR A 68 1.94 1.80 -2.39
C TYR A 68 3.44 1.87 -2.63
N LEU A 69 4.06 2.96 -2.17
CA LEU A 69 5.50 3.16 -2.21
C LEU A 69 6.00 3.46 -0.80
N HIS A 70 7.09 2.80 -0.41
CA HIS A 70 7.86 3.25 0.75
C HIS A 70 8.62 4.50 0.34
N VAL A 71 8.21 5.64 0.89
CA VAL A 71 8.85 6.93 0.72
C VAL A 71 9.77 7.15 1.91
N SER A 72 11.08 7.28 1.66
CA SER A 72 12.03 7.63 2.71
C SER A 72 11.90 9.11 3.04
N ASN A 73 11.35 9.43 4.21
CA ASN A 73 11.42 10.78 4.77
C ASN A 73 12.85 11.06 5.26
N GLN A 74 13.83 11.19 4.37
CA GLN A 74 15.08 11.83 4.76
C GLN A 74 14.85 13.35 4.72
N PRO A 75 14.92 14.06 5.86
CA PRO A 75 14.92 15.51 5.83
C PRO A 75 16.19 15.93 5.10
N ASN A 76 16.04 16.39 3.86
CA ASN A 76 17.16 16.92 3.11
C ASN A 76 17.50 18.26 3.74
N ASP A 77 18.67 18.36 4.37
CA ASP A 77 19.18 19.52 5.13
C ASP A 77 19.49 20.75 4.23
N ARG A 78 18.86 20.82 3.06
CA ARG A 78 19.08 21.85 2.05
C ARG A 78 17.75 22.48 1.62
N ARG A 79 17.30 23.40 2.47
CA ARG A 79 16.60 24.64 2.13
C ARG A 79 15.53 24.53 1.05
N ARG A 80 14.28 24.37 1.48
CA ARG A 80 13.12 25.17 1.04
C ARG A 80 11.98 24.97 2.04
N SER A 81 11.78 26.00 2.86
CA SER A 81 10.57 26.33 3.64
C SER A 81 9.57 25.19 3.86
N GLY A 82 9.51 24.66 5.09
CA GLY A 82 8.65 23.52 5.50
C GLY A 82 7.14 23.64 5.28
N VAL A 83 6.66 24.74 4.70
CA VAL A 83 5.27 24.90 4.24
C VAL A 83 5.09 24.37 2.80
N SER A 84 6.11 24.47 1.94
CA SER A 84 6.04 24.08 0.53
C SER A 84 6.08 22.57 0.31
N GLU A 85 6.81 21.84 1.16
CA GLU A 85 7.02 20.40 1.06
C GLU A 85 5.78 19.62 1.54
N ILE A 86 5.11 20.12 2.58
CA ILE A 86 3.85 19.55 3.11
C ILE A 86 2.72 19.71 2.09
N VAL A 87 2.62 20.87 1.43
CA VAL A 87 1.60 21.13 0.39
C VAL A 87 1.85 20.30 -0.87
N ALA A 88 3.11 20.07 -1.26
CA ALA A 88 3.45 19.24 -2.41
C ALA A 88 3.17 17.73 -2.17
N LEU A 89 3.15 17.30 -0.90
CA LEU A 89 2.81 15.92 -0.49
C LEU A 89 1.33 15.73 -0.14
N MET A 90 0.52 16.78 -0.02
CA MET A 90 -0.92 16.67 0.24
C MET A 90 -1.70 15.75 -0.73
N PRO A 91 -1.33 15.60 -2.02
CA PRO A 91 -1.97 14.63 -2.90
C PRO A 91 -1.63 13.16 -2.60
N ILE A 92 -0.57 12.90 -1.82
CA ILE A 92 -0.05 11.55 -1.54
C ILE A 92 -0.58 11.10 -0.19
N ASN A 93 -1.60 10.23 -0.21
CA ASN A 93 -2.15 9.63 1.00
C ASN A 93 -1.09 8.79 1.72
N ARG A 94 -0.75 9.18 2.95
CA ARG A 94 0.11 8.39 3.84
C ARG A 94 -0.70 7.25 4.45
N VAL A 95 -0.20 6.04 4.36
CA VAL A 95 -0.78 4.83 4.97
C VAL A 95 0.28 4.10 5.79
N SER A 96 -0.13 3.36 6.82
CA SER A 96 0.79 2.49 7.55
C SER A 96 1.27 1.33 6.65
N GLU A 97 2.44 0.78 6.97
CA GLU A 97 2.97 -0.41 6.27
C GLU A 97 2.03 -1.61 6.39
N VAL A 98 1.46 -1.78 7.59
CA VAL A 98 0.44 -2.79 7.90
C VAL A 98 -0.77 -2.66 6.95
N GLN A 99 -1.25 -1.43 6.70
CA GLN A 99 -2.38 -1.20 5.80
C GLN A 99 -2.02 -1.44 4.33
N ALA A 100 -0.82 -1.05 3.89
CA ALA A 100 -0.34 -1.30 2.53
C ALA A 100 -0.18 -2.81 2.27
N LEU A 101 0.36 -3.56 3.24
CA LEU A 101 0.48 -5.01 3.18
C LEU A 101 -0.89 -5.69 3.19
N LYS A 102 -1.80 -5.25 4.06
CA LYS A 102 -3.17 -5.76 4.13
C LYS A 102 -3.84 -5.71 2.75
N GLU A 103 -3.85 -4.55 2.10
CA GLU A 103 -4.48 -4.40 0.77
C GLU A 103 -3.84 -5.35 -0.25
N LYS A 104 -2.50 -5.45 -0.26
CA LYS A 104 -1.76 -6.34 -1.16
C LYS A 104 -2.16 -7.81 -0.95
N TYR A 105 -2.27 -8.26 0.30
CA TYR A 105 -2.65 -9.64 0.61
C TYR A 105 -4.12 -9.92 0.30
N MET A 106 -5.02 -8.97 0.57
CA MET A 106 -6.44 -9.08 0.22
C MET A 106 -6.65 -9.26 -1.29
N VAL A 107 -5.88 -8.54 -2.12
CA VAL A 107 -5.97 -8.66 -3.58
C VAL A 107 -5.37 -9.97 -4.07
N LYS A 108 -4.21 -10.37 -3.54
CA LYS A 108 -3.48 -11.56 -4.05
C LYS A 108 -4.10 -12.88 -3.59
N HIS A 109 -4.65 -12.92 -2.37
CA HIS A 109 -5.10 -14.13 -1.69
C HIS A 109 -6.50 -13.94 -1.08
N ALA A 110 -7.44 -13.41 -1.88
CA ALA A 110 -8.80 -13.09 -1.43
C ALA A 110 -9.52 -14.26 -0.75
N ASP A 111 -9.43 -15.47 -1.31
CA ASP A 111 -10.10 -16.66 -0.77
C ASP A 111 -9.56 -17.05 0.61
N LEU A 112 -8.23 -17.02 0.76
CA LEU A 112 -7.55 -17.32 2.02
C LEU A 112 -7.88 -16.28 3.08
N PHE A 113 -7.85 -15.00 2.69
CA PHE A 113 -8.25 -13.89 3.56
C PHE A 113 -9.68 -14.06 4.07
N ASN A 114 -10.64 -14.33 3.18
CA ASN A 114 -12.04 -14.49 3.56
C ASN A 114 -12.26 -15.69 4.49
N LYS A 115 -11.58 -16.82 4.22
CA LYS A 115 -11.63 -18.01 5.07
C LYS A 115 -11.04 -17.72 6.46
N CYS A 116 -9.83 -17.17 6.50
CA CYS A 116 -9.16 -16.82 7.76
C CYS A 116 -9.97 -15.83 8.58
N ARG A 117 -10.51 -14.78 7.95
CA ARG A 117 -11.40 -13.81 8.62
C ARG A 117 -12.63 -14.47 9.22
N LYS A 118 -13.26 -15.41 8.51
CA LYS A 118 -14.44 -16.13 9.01
C LYS A 118 -14.10 -17.04 10.20
N ASP A 119 -12.96 -17.71 10.15
CA ASP A 119 -12.52 -18.59 11.24
C ASP A 119 -12.07 -17.77 12.46
N LEU A 120 -11.37 -16.65 12.26
CA LEU A 120 -11.03 -15.70 13.33
C LEU A 120 -12.27 -15.10 13.98
N LEU A 121 -13.27 -14.67 13.21
CA LEU A 121 -14.52 -14.16 13.78
C LEU A 121 -15.19 -15.20 14.69
N ARG A 122 -15.20 -16.47 14.27
CA ARG A 122 -15.74 -17.56 15.09
C ARG A 122 -14.94 -17.73 16.38
N LEU A 123 -13.61 -17.83 16.29
CA LEU A 123 -12.72 -17.96 17.45
C LEU A 123 -12.90 -16.82 18.44
N PHE A 124 -12.90 -15.57 17.97
CA PHE A 124 -13.06 -14.41 18.84
C PHE A 124 -14.47 -14.30 19.44
N SER A 125 -15.51 -14.76 18.74
CA SER A 125 -16.85 -14.89 19.31
C SER A 125 -16.93 -15.95 20.41
N GLU A 126 -16.25 -17.09 20.25
CA GLU A 126 -16.14 -18.13 21.26
C GLU A 126 -15.38 -17.63 22.50
N ILE A 127 -14.25 -16.93 22.30
CA ILE A 127 -13.48 -16.31 23.39
C ILE A 127 -14.34 -15.26 24.12
N ALA A 128 -15.04 -14.40 23.38
CA ALA A 128 -15.92 -13.39 23.97
C ALA A 128 -17.02 -14.04 24.83
N SER A 129 -17.65 -15.11 24.32
CA SER A 129 -18.67 -15.85 25.05
C SER A 129 -18.13 -16.49 26.32
N ALA A 130 -16.92 -17.07 26.27
CA ALA A 130 -16.26 -17.66 27.45
C ALA A 130 -15.91 -16.63 28.53
N GLU A 131 -15.65 -15.38 28.12
CA GLU A 131 -15.35 -14.24 29.01
C GLU A 131 -16.62 -13.47 29.44
N GLY A 132 -17.81 -13.93 29.05
CA GLY A 132 -19.10 -13.30 29.39
C GLY A 132 -19.38 -12.00 28.62
N MET A 133 -18.74 -11.79 27.47
CA MET A 133 -18.93 -10.63 26.59
C MET A 133 -19.89 -10.94 25.45
N SER A 134 -20.71 -9.94 25.07
CA SER A 134 -21.69 -10.06 23.98
C SER A 134 -21.08 -9.93 22.58
N SER A 135 -19.83 -9.47 22.47
CA SER A 135 -19.16 -9.21 21.20
C SER A 135 -17.63 -9.31 21.35
N HIS A 136 -16.93 -9.55 20.25
CA HIS A 136 -15.47 -9.56 20.20
C HIS A 136 -14.84 -8.16 20.29
N LEU A 137 -15.61 -7.09 20.04
CA LEU A 137 -15.10 -5.71 19.94
C LEU A 137 -14.28 -5.23 21.16
N PRO A 138 -14.62 -5.59 22.41
CA PRO A 138 -13.80 -5.23 23.57
C PRO A 138 -12.43 -5.94 23.58
N ILE A 139 -12.31 -7.10 22.92
CA ILE A 139 -11.06 -7.83 22.77
C ILE A 139 -10.24 -7.19 21.65
N LEU A 140 -10.80 -7.16 20.44
CA LEU A 140 -10.13 -6.66 19.25
C LEU A 140 -11.14 -6.01 18.29
N SER A 141 -10.74 -4.90 17.68
CA SER A 141 -11.53 -4.22 16.66
C SER A 141 -11.63 -5.08 15.40
N SER A 142 -12.67 -4.84 14.60
CA SER A 142 -12.81 -5.50 13.30
C SER A 142 -11.61 -5.25 12.38
N GLU A 143 -11.00 -4.06 12.47
CA GLU A 143 -9.80 -3.73 11.71
C GLU A 143 -8.59 -4.57 12.13
N GLY A 144 -8.34 -4.73 13.43
CA GLY A 144 -7.28 -5.60 13.93
C GLY A 144 -7.47 -7.05 13.49
N LEU A 145 -8.71 -7.54 13.50
CA LEU A 145 -9.02 -8.91 13.03
C LEU A 145 -8.76 -9.08 11.53
N GLU A 146 -9.08 -8.06 10.72
CA GLU A 146 -8.72 -8.06 9.30
C GLU A 146 -7.21 -7.97 9.06
N GLN A 147 -6.47 -7.24 9.91
CA GLN A 147 -5.01 -7.22 9.84
C GLN A 147 -4.41 -8.59 10.19
N ILE A 148 -4.93 -9.29 11.22
CA ILE A 148 -4.52 -10.69 11.50
C ILE A 148 -4.82 -11.58 10.29
N ALA A 149 -6.04 -11.47 9.72
CA ALA A 149 -6.45 -12.29 8.58
C ALA A 149 -5.60 -12.05 7.32
N ALA A 150 -5.14 -10.82 7.11
CA ALA A 150 -4.32 -10.47 5.95
C ALA A 150 -2.84 -10.79 6.13
N LEU A 151 -2.29 -10.56 7.33
CA LEU A 151 -0.86 -10.72 7.59
C LEU A 151 -0.48 -12.12 8.09
N MET A 152 -1.44 -12.87 8.64
CA MET A 152 -1.24 -14.20 9.24
C MET A 152 0.03 -14.24 10.13
N PRO A 153 0.09 -13.41 11.18
CA PRO A 153 1.25 -13.32 12.06
C PRO A 153 1.57 -14.69 12.66
N ARG A 154 2.86 -15.06 12.69
CA ARG A 154 3.31 -16.34 13.24
C ARG A 154 4.08 -16.21 14.55
N THR A 155 4.38 -14.98 14.96
CA THR A 155 5.09 -14.67 16.20
C THR A 155 4.31 -13.67 17.03
N TYR A 156 4.55 -13.65 18.35
CA TYR A 156 3.96 -12.68 19.24
C TYR A 156 4.39 -11.24 18.92
N SER A 157 5.61 -11.04 18.41
CA SER A 157 6.07 -9.74 17.93
C SER A 157 5.26 -9.25 16.74
N ASP A 158 4.88 -10.13 15.81
CA ASP A 158 4.05 -9.75 14.67
C ASP A 158 2.63 -9.38 15.10
N LEU A 159 2.06 -10.12 16.06
CA LEU A 159 0.76 -9.82 16.66
C LEU A 159 0.73 -8.45 17.34
N GLN A 160 1.83 -8.02 17.96
CA GLN A 160 1.94 -6.71 18.59
C GLN A 160 1.98 -5.54 17.59
N GLN A 161 2.29 -5.79 16.32
CA GLN A 161 2.23 -4.76 15.27
C GLN A 161 0.81 -4.47 14.78
N ILE A 162 -0.18 -5.22 15.28
CA ILE A 162 -1.58 -5.11 14.86
C ILE A 162 -2.30 -4.06 15.69
N ASP A 163 -3.12 -3.25 15.02
CA ASP A 163 -3.85 -2.17 15.66
C ASP A 163 -4.81 -2.70 16.72
N GLY A 164 -4.70 -2.14 17.92
CA GLY A 164 -5.50 -2.54 19.08
C GLY A 164 -5.02 -3.78 19.82
N MET A 165 -3.93 -4.41 19.37
CA MET A 165 -3.29 -5.53 20.04
C MET A 165 -2.20 -5.04 21.01
N THR A 166 -2.37 -5.32 22.30
CA THR A 166 -1.40 -4.93 23.35
C THR A 166 -0.70 -6.15 23.91
N ALA A 167 0.50 -5.99 24.50
CA ALA A 167 1.24 -7.10 25.09
C ALA A 167 0.38 -7.96 26.05
N ARG A 168 -0.46 -7.31 26.86
CA ARG A 168 -1.40 -7.99 27.77
C ARG A 168 -2.48 -8.81 27.04
N LYS A 169 -2.97 -8.33 25.89
CA LYS A 169 -3.93 -9.08 25.07
C LYS A 169 -3.27 -10.25 24.37
N VAL A 170 -2.03 -10.07 23.90
CA VAL A 170 -1.24 -11.13 23.27
C VAL A 170 -0.94 -12.25 24.28
N GLU A 171 -0.56 -11.91 25.51
CA GLU A 171 -0.36 -12.91 26.57
C GLU A 171 -1.65 -13.66 26.92
N ARG A 172 -2.79 -12.94 26.98
CA ARG A 172 -4.06 -13.55 27.38
C ARG A 172 -4.74 -14.38 26.30
N TYR A 173 -4.61 -13.99 25.04
CA TYR A 173 -5.37 -14.57 23.92
C TYR A 173 -4.49 -15.17 22.82
N GLY A 174 -3.18 -14.95 22.82
CA GLY A 174 -2.29 -15.35 21.73
C GLY A 174 -2.01 -16.85 21.63
N GLU A 175 -2.26 -17.63 22.69
CA GLU A 175 -2.14 -19.09 22.67
C GLU A 175 -3.37 -19.80 22.07
N LYS A 176 -4.50 -19.11 21.97
CA LYS A 176 -5.79 -19.66 21.50
C LYS A 176 -5.95 -19.48 20.00
#